data_AF-A0A4U1JBS8-F1
#
_entry.id   AF-A0A4U1JBS8-F1
#
_cell.length_a   1.000
_cell.length_b   1.000
_cell.length_c   1.000
_cell.angle_alpha   90.00
_cell.angle_beta   90.00
_cell.angle_gamma   90.00
#
_symmetry.space_group_name_H-M   'P 1'
#
loop_
_entity.id
_entity.type
_entity.pdbx_description
1 polymer ?
#
loop_
_entity_poly.entity_id
_entity_poly.type
_entity_poly.pdbx_seq_one_letter_code
_entity_poly.pdbx_strand_id
1 'polypeptide(L)'
;MSRPPVNSGLAALLLALAAVLGAGCEKERGSPYACTCTFLTDFDDNSGSEVTVCSPSAERAPDFARGCAQSGAPAPVEKCICKLERGAGTCDVGLCRNRPRGE
;
A
#
# COMPACT_ATOMS: atom_id res chain seq x y z
N MET A 1 -18.90 55.61 -20.98
CA MET A 1 -17.91 54.72 -20.34
C MET A 1 -18.66 53.55 -19.73
N SER A 2 -18.64 52.41 -20.42
CA SER A 2 -19.48 51.23 -20.13
C SER A 2 -18.75 50.27 -19.20
N ARG A 3 -19.38 49.87 -18.09
CA ARG A 3 -18.92 48.80 -17.20
C ARG A 3 -19.11 47.44 -17.90
N PRO A 4 -18.14 46.50 -17.84
CA PRO A 4 -18.35 45.17 -18.41
C PRO A 4 -19.32 44.37 -17.52
N PRO A 5 -20.17 43.52 -18.11
CA PRO A 5 -21.00 42.61 -17.34
C PRO A 5 -20.14 41.53 -16.69
N VAL A 6 -20.25 41.40 -15.37
CA VAL A 6 -19.72 40.26 -14.62
C VAL A 6 -20.52 39.02 -15.01
N ASN A 7 -19.87 38.15 -15.78
CA ASN A 7 -20.45 36.95 -16.36
C ASN A 7 -20.63 35.88 -15.26
N SER A 8 -21.81 35.85 -14.62
CA SER A 8 -22.16 34.98 -13.48
C SER A 8 -22.25 33.48 -13.79
N GLY A 9 -22.06 33.05 -15.04
CA GLY A 9 -22.21 31.66 -15.46
C GLY A 9 -21.02 30.75 -15.13
N LEU A 10 -19.81 31.30 -14.99
CA LEU A 10 -18.60 30.49 -14.82
C LEU A 10 -18.36 30.01 -13.38
N ALA A 11 -18.85 30.77 -12.38
CA ALA A 11 -18.64 30.43 -10.97
C ALA A 11 -19.45 29.20 -10.54
N ALA A 12 -20.66 29.01 -11.10
CA ALA A 12 -21.53 27.89 -10.72
C ALA A 12 -21.02 26.54 -11.24
N LEU A 13 -20.36 26.50 -12.41
CA LEU A 13 -19.83 25.25 -12.96
C LEU A 13 -18.61 24.73 -12.18
N LEU A 14 -17.80 25.62 -11.61
CA LEU A 14 -16.58 25.24 -10.87
C LEU A 14 -16.91 24.60 -9.51
N LEU A 15 -18.03 24.97 -8.88
CA LEU A 15 -18.47 24.39 -7.61
C LEU A 15 -19.02 22.96 -7.76
N ALA A 16 -19.56 22.60 -8.93
CA ALA A 16 -20.11 21.26 -9.17
C ALA A 16 -19.02 20.19 -9.39
N LEU A 17 -17.85 20.56 -9.94
CA LEU A 17 -16.75 19.61 -10.17
C LEU A 17 -16.05 19.18 -8.86
N ALA A 18 -16.06 20.01 -7.82
CA ALA A 18 -15.42 19.70 -6.55
C ALA A 18 -16.18 18.62 -5.74
N ALA A 19 -17.49 18.44 -5.98
CA ALA A 19 -18.32 17.51 -5.22
C ALA A 19 -18.15 16.04 -5.64
N VAL A 20 -17.59 15.75 -6.81
CA VAL A 20 -17.47 14.37 -7.34
C VAL A 20 -16.16 13.69 -6.92
N LEU A 21 -15.18 14.44 -6.42
CA LEU A 21 -13.90 13.89 -5.92
C LEU A 21 -14.00 13.35 -4.48
N GLY A 22 -15.18 13.46 -3.85
CA GLY A 22 -15.45 13.02 -2.48
C GLY A 22 -16.03 11.61 -2.34
N ALA A 23 -16.00 10.79 -3.40
CA ALA A 23 -16.24 9.35 -3.26
C ALA A 23 -15.07 8.77 -2.47
N GLY A 24 -15.22 8.79 -1.14
CA GLY A 24 -14.24 8.30 -0.19
C GLY A 24 -13.78 6.92 -0.61
N CYS A 25 -12.47 6.74 -0.76
CA CYS A 25 -11.88 5.42 -0.80
C CYS A 25 -12.27 4.71 0.49
N GLU A 26 -13.35 3.92 0.45
CA GLU A 26 -13.59 2.93 1.49
C GLU A 26 -12.33 2.09 1.59
N LYS A 27 -11.72 2.09 2.78
CA LYS A 27 -10.50 1.33 3.01
C LYS A 27 -10.82 -0.13 2.76
N GLU A 28 -10.27 -0.67 1.68
CA GLU A 28 -10.36 -2.08 1.36
C GLU A 28 -9.80 -2.87 2.56
N ARG A 29 -10.57 -3.84 3.04
CA ARG A 29 -10.16 -4.69 4.16
C ARG A 29 -9.59 -6.00 3.63
N GLY A 30 -8.59 -6.50 4.33
CA GLY A 30 -7.92 -7.74 4.01
C GLY A 30 -7.62 -8.57 5.25
N SER A 31 -6.83 -9.61 5.02
CA SER A 31 -6.28 -10.45 6.07
C SER A 31 -4.78 -10.17 6.24
N PRO A 32 -4.25 -10.30 7.46
CA PRO A 32 -2.82 -10.16 7.71
C PRO A 32 -2.06 -11.40 7.23
N TYR A 33 -0.94 -11.18 6.54
CA TYR A 33 -0.02 -12.21 6.08
C TYR A 33 1.38 -11.93 6.64
N ALA A 34 2.01 -12.95 7.23
CA ALA A 34 3.42 -12.94 7.54
C ALA A 34 4.20 -13.41 6.31
N CYS A 35 5.12 -12.58 5.85
CA CYS A 35 5.89 -12.82 4.64
C CYS A 35 7.39 -12.79 4.92
N THR A 36 8.10 -13.72 4.32
CA THR A 36 9.57 -13.74 4.28
C THR A 36 10.00 -13.38 2.87
N CYS A 37 10.75 -12.28 2.73
CA CYS A 37 11.28 -11.81 1.46
C CYS A 37 12.79 -12.03 1.40
N THR A 38 13.30 -12.60 0.31
CA THR A 38 14.73 -12.76 0.02
C THR A 38 15.19 -11.67 -0.95
N PHE A 39 16.43 -11.23 -0.82
CA PHE A 39 17.03 -10.24 -1.70
C PHE A 39 18.02 -10.89 -2.67
N LEU A 40 18.12 -10.33 -3.88
CA LEU A 40 19.09 -10.75 -4.87
C LEU A 40 20.47 -10.17 -4.48
N THR A 41 21.16 -10.83 -3.55
CA THR A 41 22.51 -10.45 -3.12
C THR A 41 23.53 -11.44 -3.65
N ASP A 42 24.68 -10.93 -4.10
CA ASP A 42 25.84 -11.74 -4.51
C ASP A 42 26.51 -12.46 -3.32
N PHE A 43 26.13 -12.07 -2.10
CA PHE A 43 26.53 -12.74 -0.86
C PHE A 43 25.70 -14.02 -0.67
N ASP A 44 26.37 -15.16 -0.52
CA ASP A 44 25.81 -16.52 -0.31
C ASP A 44 24.92 -16.63 0.95
N ASP A 45 24.97 -15.64 1.83
CA ASP A 45 24.05 -15.52 2.94
C ASP A 45 22.68 -15.10 2.43
N ASN A 46 21.74 -16.06 2.44
CA ASN A 46 20.32 -15.93 2.10
C ASN A 46 19.65 -14.82 2.94
N SER A 47 19.95 -13.58 2.54
CA SER A 47 19.62 -12.37 3.28
C SER A 47 18.16 -12.08 3.00
N GLY A 48 17.36 -12.20 4.05
CA GLY A 48 15.92 -11.97 3.99
C GLY A 48 15.42 -11.06 5.08
N SER A 49 14.22 -10.52 4.85
CA SER A 49 13.45 -9.72 5.81
C SER A 49 12.09 -10.34 6.05
N GLU A 50 11.63 -10.23 7.29
CA GLU A 50 10.29 -10.64 7.69
C GLU A 50 9.39 -9.41 7.78
N VAL A 51 8.29 -9.42 7.04
CA VAL A 51 7.31 -8.33 7.00
C VAL A 51 5.91 -8.89 7.18
N THR A 52 5.07 -8.17 7.90
CA THR A 52 3.63 -8.44 7.97
C THR A 52 2.90 -7.44 7.10
N VAL A 53 2.06 -7.93 6.18
CA VAL A 53 1.27 -7.10 5.27
C VAL A 53 -0.20 -7.42 5.36
N CYS A 54 -1.04 -6.41 5.14
CA CYS A 54 -2.47 -6.63 4.94
C CYS A 54 -2.80 -6.73 3.45
N SER A 55 -3.38 -7.85 3.04
CA SER A 55 -3.72 -8.13 1.63
C SER A 55 -5.15 -8.68 1.51
N PRO A 56 -5.89 -8.35 0.44
CA PRO A 56 -7.21 -8.90 0.18
C PRO A 56 -7.19 -10.41 -0.13
N SER A 57 -6.05 -10.94 -0.63
CA SER A 57 -5.89 -12.37 -0.90
C SER A 57 -4.44 -12.84 -0.74
N ALA A 58 -4.27 -14.17 -0.69
CA ALA A 58 -2.96 -14.79 -0.57
C ALA A 58 -2.11 -14.58 -1.83
N GLU A 59 -2.72 -14.58 -3.03
CA GLU A 59 -1.99 -14.38 -4.29
C GLU A 59 -1.42 -12.97 -4.41
N ARG A 60 -2.11 -11.96 -3.84
CA ARG A 60 -1.67 -10.56 -3.88
C ARG A 60 -0.68 -10.22 -2.78
N ALA A 61 -0.64 -11.00 -1.69
CA ALA A 61 0.21 -10.69 -0.53
C ALA A 61 1.70 -10.54 -0.85
N PRO A 62 2.32 -11.35 -1.74
CA PRO A 62 3.74 -11.20 -2.09
C PRO A 62 4.08 -9.85 -2.73
N ASP A 63 3.19 -9.27 -3.54
CA ASP A 63 3.43 -7.96 -4.17
C ASP A 63 3.38 -6.82 -3.15
N PHE A 64 2.42 -6.86 -2.22
CA PHE A 64 2.41 -5.95 -1.08
C PHE A 64 3.68 -6.10 -0.22
N ALA A 65 4.07 -7.34 0.08
CA ALA A 65 5.27 -7.63 0.86
C ALA A 65 6.55 -7.13 0.18
N ARG A 66 6.65 -7.27 -1.14
CA ARG A 66 7.78 -6.74 -1.92
C ARG A 66 7.90 -5.23 -1.76
N GLY A 67 6.81 -4.49 -1.90
CA GLY A 67 6.80 -3.04 -1.70
C GLY A 67 7.23 -2.64 -0.29
N CYS A 68 6.75 -3.35 0.73
CA CYS A 68 7.14 -3.09 2.12
C CYS A 68 8.63 -3.39 2.37
N ALA A 69 9.11 -4.57 1.93
CA ALA A 69 10.49 -5.00 2.15
C ALA A 69 11.49 -4.11 1.40
N GLN A 70 11.16 -3.65 0.19
CA GLN A 70 12.06 -2.82 -0.62
C GLN A 70 12.46 -1.51 0.06
N SER A 71 11.60 -0.97 0.92
CA SER A 71 11.84 0.32 1.61
C SER A 71 12.98 0.26 2.64
N GLY A 72 13.40 -0.94 3.08
CA GLY A 72 14.52 -1.14 4.00
C GLY A 72 15.59 -2.10 3.46
N ALA A 73 15.51 -2.46 2.17
CA ALA A 73 16.32 -3.51 1.60
C ALA A 73 17.70 -3.01 1.13
N PRO A 74 18.78 -3.77 1.38
CA PRO A 74 20.11 -3.46 0.82
C PRO A 74 20.22 -3.77 -0.68
N ALA A 75 19.29 -4.54 -1.24
CA ALA A 75 19.27 -4.99 -2.63
C ALA A 75 17.82 -5.21 -3.12
N PRO A 76 17.58 -5.42 -4.44
CA PRO A 76 16.26 -5.75 -4.95
C PRO A 76 15.71 -7.03 -4.33
N VAL A 77 14.41 -7.02 -4.01
CA VAL A 77 13.72 -8.24 -3.56
C VAL A 77 13.60 -9.23 -4.70
N GLU A 78 14.15 -10.43 -4.52
CA GLU A 78 14.02 -11.53 -5.48
C GLU A 78 12.64 -12.17 -5.35
N LYS A 79 12.26 -12.59 -4.13
CA LYS A 79 11.03 -13.35 -3.89
C LYS A 79 10.47 -13.08 -2.50
N CYS A 80 9.15 -13.04 -2.38
CA CYS A 80 8.45 -13.06 -1.08
C CYS A 80 7.54 -14.29 -1.00
N ILE A 81 7.57 -14.97 0.15
CA ILE A 81 6.69 -16.10 0.46
C ILE A 81 5.83 -15.71 1.66
N CYS A 82 4.52 -15.76 1.49
CA CYS A 82 3.55 -15.29 2.47
C CYS A 82 2.70 -16.43 3.03
N LYS A 83 2.38 -16.35 4.32
CA LYS A 83 1.43 -17.23 5.01
C LYS A 83 0.42 -16.40 5.77
N LEU A 84 -0.83 -16.85 5.79
CA LEU A 84 -1.91 -16.19 6.53
C LEU A 84 -1.60 -16.22 8.04
N GLU A 85 -1.60 -15.07 8.70
CA GLU A 85 -1.50 -14.95 10.15
C GLU A 85 -2.87 -15.26 10.77
N ARG A 86 -3.06 -16.50 11.21
CA ARG A 86 -4.33 -16.91 11.84
C ARG A 86 -4.50 -16.21 13.19
N GLY A 87 -5.72 -15.73 13.45
CA GLY A 87 -6.09 -15.13 14.74
C GLY A 87 -5.89 -13.61 14.84
N ALA A 88 -5.31 -12.96 13.82
CA ALA A 88 -5.03 -11.52 13.84
C ALA A 88 -6.18 -10.62 13.32
N GLY A 89 -7.37 -11.17 13.07
CA GLY A 89 -8.54 -10.42 12.61
C GLY A 89 -8.41 -9.86 11.19
N THR A 90 -9.23 -8.87 10.84
CA THR A 90 -9.12 -8.12 9.58
C THR A 90 -8.30 -6.85 9.77
N CYS A 91 -7.69 -6.38 8.68
CA CYS A 91 -6.88 -5.16 8.66
C CYS A 91 -7.18 -4.32 7.42
N ASP A 92 -6.73 -3.06 7.40
CA ASP A 92 -6.82 -2.22 6.21
C ASP A 92 -5.67 -2.56 5.24
N VAL A 93 -6.01 -2.81 3.97
CA VAL A 93 -5.07 -3.20 2.92
C VAL A 93 -4.01 -2.10 2.72
N GLY A 94 -2.77 -2.54 2.44
CA GLY A 94 -1.64 -1.63 2.20
C GLY A 94 -0.88 -1.19 3.46
N LEU A 95 -1.28 -1.65 4.65
CA LEU A 95 -0.48 -1.48 5.86
C LEU A 95 0.72 -2.43 5.87
N CYS A 96 1.92 -1.85 5.98
CA CYS A 96 3.19 -2.55 6.19
C CYS A 96 3.56 -2.51 7.69
N ARG A 97 3.85 -3.67 8.29
CA ARG A 97 4.51 -3.76 9.59
C ARG A 97 5.80 -4.57 9.43
N ASN A 98 6.93 -3.89 9.45
CA ASN A 98 8.23 -4.57 9.48
C ASN A 98 8.40 -5.17 10.88
N ARG A 99 8.76 -6.46 10.96
CA ARG A 99 9.26 -7.01 12.22
C ARG A 99 10.77 -6.78 12.26
N PRO A 100 11.32 -6.16 13.32
CA PRO A 100 12.76 -6.15 13.50
C PRO A 100 13.24 -7.60 13.61
N ARG A 101 14.30 -7.95 12.87
CA ARG A 101 14.90 -9.28 12.88
C ARG A 101 15.77 -9.39 14.12
N GLY A 102 15.22 -9.99 15.18
CA GLY A 102 15.95 -10.34 16.41
C GLY A 102 15.97 -9.22 17.46
N GLU A 103 15.26 -9.46 18.56
CA GLU A 103 15.70 -9.13 19.92
C GLU A 103 15.88 -10.44 20.68
#